data_AF-A0AAD9PE62-F1
#
_entry.id   AF-A0AAD9PE62-F1
#
_cell.length_a   1.000
_cell.length_b   1.000
_cell.length_c   1.000
_cell.angle_alpha   90.00
_cell.angle_beta   90.00
_cell.angle_gamma   90.00
#
_symmetry.space_group_name_H-M   'P 1'
#
loop_
_entity.id
_entity.type
_entity.pdbx_description
1 polymer ?
#
loop_
_entity_poly.entity_id
_entity_poly.type
_entity_poly.pdbx_seq_one_letter_code
_entity_poly.pdbx_strand_id
1 'polypeptide(L)'
;MEFAIRTKWNSEFVDHEPITVALSSTQDGVRVTITAPFFNSPPAPGGKPGEPFPQLWDYEVVEVFFLNDDDQYVEVELCPHGQHLVLLLNGIRKPVKDELPLKFKVTTDGNKWQGEAVIPSDYFPPKVSKFNAYAIHGEGEGRVYEALNPVPNGAYSNPDFHRLDVFQSISFQDLLPRNHEMKDLSNIWTS
;
A
#
# COMPACT_ATOMS: atom_id res chain seq x y z
N MET A 1 -13.17 7.37 -0.13
CA MET A 1 -12.79 7.05 -1.52
C MET A 1 -12.68 5.54 -1.64
N GLU A 2 -13.00 4.96 -2.78
CA GLU A 2 -12.90 3.52 -3.00
C GLU A 2 -12.25 3.25 -4.35
N PHE A 3 -11.31 2.32 -4.36
CA PHE A 3 -10.52 1.92 -5.52
C PHE A 3 -10.59 0.41 -5.67
N ALA A 4 -10.53 -0.09 -6.91
CA ALA A 4 -10.52 -1.51 -7.21
C ALA A 4 -9.32 -1.83 -8.11
N ILE A 5 -8.44 -2.70 -7.64
CA ILE A 5 -7.34 -3.26 -8.42
C ILE A 5 -7.94 -4.34 -9.32
N ARG A 6 -7.90 -4.11 -10.64
CA ARG A 6 -8.52 -4.96 -11.66
C ARG A 6 -7.52 -5.50 -12.68
N THR A 7 -6.26 -5.11 -12.53
CA THR A 7 -5.22 -5.37 -13.51
C THR A 7 -3.95 -5.84 -12.83
N LYS A 8 -3.26 -6.75 -13.51
CA LYS A 8 -1.85 -7.05 -13.28
C LYS A 8 -1.01 -5.80 -13.53
N TRP A 9 0.20 -5.79 -13.00
CA TRP A 9 1.18 -4.71 -13.12
C TRP A 9 1.43 -4.23 -14.57
N ASN A 10 1.25 -5.12 -15.56
CA ASN A 10 1.46 -4.91 -16.98
C ASN A 10 0.18 -4.55 -17.77
N SER A 11 -0.86 -4.08 -17.09
CA SER A 11 -2.17 -3.70 -17.67
C SER A 11 -3.03 -4.85 -18.21
N GLU A 12 -2.69 -6.11 -17.96
CA GLU A 12 -3.59 -7.25 -18.23
C GLU A 12 -4.65 -7.37 -17.14
N PHE A 13 -5.86 -7.77 -17.48
CA PHE A 13 -6.91 -7.99 -16.47
C PHE A 13 -6.62 -9.22 -15.60
N VAL A 14 -7.05 -9.15 -14.34
CA VAL A 14 -7.10 -10.32 -13.45
C VAL A 14 -8.32 -11.19 -13.75
N ASP A 15 -8.26 -12.45 -13.36
CA ASP A 15 -9.31 -13.46 -13.58
C ASP A 15 -10.07 -13.85 -12.30
N HIS A 16 -9.87 -13.09 -11.22
CA HIS A 16 -10.58 -13.21 -9.95
C HIS A 16 -11.32 -11.92 -9.58
N GLU A 17 -12.05 -11.95 -8.46
CA GLU A 17 -12.69 -10.75 -7.90
C GLU A 17 -11.64 -9.65 -7.60
N PRO A 18 -11.93 -8.39 -7.93
CA PRO A 18 -11.01 -7.27 -7.68
C PRO A 18 -10.65 -7.14 -6.19
N ILE A 19 -9.44 -6.64 -5.93
CA ILE A 19 -9.04 -6.20 -4.60
C ILE A 19 -9.50 -4.76 -4.41
N THR A 20 -10.30 -4.52 -3.37
CA THR A 20 -10.83 -3.20 -3.06
C THR A 20 -10.01 -2.54 -1.97
N VAL A 21 -9.60 -1.29 -2.22
CA VAL A 21 -8.95 -0.39 -1.25
C VAL A 21 -9.88 0.79 -1.00
N ALA A 22 -10.39 0.92 0.22
CA ALA A 22 -11.20 2.05 0.63
C ALA A 22 -10.44 2.95 1.60
N LEU A 23 -10.48 4.25 1.35
CA LEU A 23 -9.85 5.29 2.16
C LEU A 23 -10.90 6.17 2.83
N SER A 24 -10.72 6.44 4.12
CA SER A 24 -11.57 7.38 4.87
C SER A 24 -10.79 8.17 5.91
N SER A 25 -11.27 9.37 6.21
CA SER A 25 -10.71 10.22 7.27
C SER A 25 -10.93 9.61 8.65
N THR A 26 -9.96 9.83 9.54
CA THR A 26 -10.10 9.59 10.97
C THR A 26 -9.57 10.78 11.76
N GLN A 27 -9.76 10.78 13.08
CA GLN A 27 -9.17 11.80 13.95
C GLN A 27 -7.63 11.80 13.92
N ASP A 28 -7.02 10.62 13.77
CA ASP A 28 -5.58 10.41 13.94
C ASP A 28 -4.82 10.26 12.62
N GLY A 29 -5.51 10.34 11.47
CA GLY A 29 -4.92 10.12 10.15
C GLY A 29 -5.91 9.51 9.15
N VAL A 30 -5.44 8.60 8.29
CA VAL A 30 -6.25 8.00 7.23
C VAL A 30 -6.46 6.51 7.51
N ARG A 31 -7.72 6.07 7.46
CA ARG A 31 -8.07 4.65 7.51
C ARG A 31 -8.00 4.05 6.12
N VAL A 32 -7.33 2.90 6.04
CA VAL A 32 -7.27 2.04 4.87
C VAL A 32 -8.03 0.76 5.20
N THR A 33 -9.05 0.46 4.40
CA THR A 33 -9.81 -0.79 4.49
C THR A 33 -9.60 -1.59 3.22
N ILE A 34 -9.19 -2.84 3.38
CA ILE A 34 -8.97 -3.80 2.30
C ILE A 34 -10.11 -4.80 2.30
N THR A 35 -10.61 -5.15 1.12
CA THR A 35 -11.44 -6.34 0.90
C THR A 35 -10.91 -7.05 -0.33
N ALA A 36 -10.45 -8.28 -0.15
CA ALA A 36 -9.73 -9.01 -1.17
C ALA A 36 -10.06 -10.50 -1.13
N PRO A 37 -9.88 -11.25 -2.24
CA PRO A 37 -9.71 -12.69 -2.16
C PRO A 37 -8.57 -13.05 -1.21
N PHE A 38 -8.71 -14.14 -0.48
CA PHE A 38 -7.64 -14.72 0.35
C PHE A 38 -7.04 -15.90 -0.40
N PHE A 39 -5.88 -15.68 -1.00
CA PHE A 39 -5.19 -16.67 -1.83
C PHE A 39 -4.43 -17.69 -0.98
N ASN A 40 -3.99 -17.28 0.20
CA ASN A 40 -3.16 -18.02 1.14
C ASN A 40 -1.93 -18.63 0.45
N SER A 41 -1.33 -17.88 -0.47
CA SER A 41 -0.16 -18.27 -1.25
C SER A 41 0.75 -17.05 -1.50
N PRO A 42 2.02 -17.09 -1.07
CA PRO A 42 2.64 -18.17 -0.29
C PRO A 42 2.05 -18.26 1.14
N PRO A 43 2.42 -19.29 1.95
CA PRO A 43 1.97 -19.41 3.33
C PRO A 43 2.34 -18.20 4.19
N ALA A 44 1.64 -18.03 5.31
CA ALA A 44 1.85 -16.93 6.26
C ALA A 44 3.34 -16.68 6.61
N PRO A 45 3.76 -15.40 6.73
CA PRO A 45 5.10 -15.06 7.21
C PRO A 45 5.31 -15.50 8.66
N GLY A 46 6.57 -15.75 9.03
CA GLY A 46 6.94 -16.25 10.36
C GLY A 46 6.82 -15.26 11.53
N GLY A 47 6.45 -13.99 11.25
CA GLY A 47 6.26 -12.95 12.27
C GLY A 47 4.92 -13.02 13.00
N LYS A 48 4.75 -12.24 14.07
CA LYS A 48 3.46 -12.19 14.78
C LYS A 48 2.48 -11.23 14.12
N PRO A 49 1.19 -11.56 14.06
CA PRO A 49 0.17 -10.60 13.65
C PRO A 49 0.21 -9.33 14.51
N GLY A 50 0.12 -8.16 13.87
CA GLY A 50 0.19 -6.84 14.50
C GLY A 50 1.62 -6.29 14.69
N GLU A 51 2.65 -7.05 14.31
CA GLU A 51 4.04 -6.60 14.32
C GLU A 51 4.53 -6.30 12.88
N PRO A 52 5.47 -5.34 12.72
CA PRO A 52 6.17 -5.16 11.46
C PRO A 52 6.88 -6.44 11.00
N PHE A 53 6.92 -6.68 9.69
CA PHE A 53 7.65 -7.80 9.10
C PHE A 53 8.41 -7.34 7.86
N PRO A 54 9.75 -7.40 7.83
CA PRO A 54 10.54 -6.97 6.68
C PRO A 54 10.33 -7.90 5.48
N GLN A 55 10.43 -7.36 4.26
CA GLN A 55 10.26 -8.11 3.01
C GLN A 55 8.86 -8.73 2.88
N LEU A 56 7.82 -8.02 3.32
CA LEU A 56 6.46 -8.54 3.32
C LEU A 56 5.92 -8.75 1.89
N TRP A 57 6.44 -8.02 0.90
CA TRP A 57 6.26 -8.25 -0.54
C TRP A 57 6.64 -9.65 -1.05
N ASP A 58 7.34 -10.48 -0.27
CA ASP A 58 7.56 -11.89 -0.62
C ASP A 58 6.32 -12.76 -0.34
N TYR A 59 5.29 -12.21 0.34
CA TYR A 59 4.08 -12.91 0.79
C TYR A 59 2.81 -12.44 0.07
N GLU A 60 1.65 -12.99 0.45
CA GLU A 60 0.38 -12.39 0.07
C GLU A 60 0.26 -11.03 0.76
N VAL A 61 0.06 -9.96 0.00
CA VAL A 61 0.11 -8.59 0.52
C VAL A 61 -0.69 -7.63 -0.36
N VAL A 62 -1.24 -6.59 0.26
CA VAL A 62 -1.73 -5.40 -0.43
C VAL A 62 -0.92 -4.20 0.02
N GLU A 63 -0.45 -3.42 -0.93
CA GLU A 63 0.40 -2.27 -0.70
C GLU A 63 -0.31 -1.00 -1.13
N VAL A 64 -0.20 0.07 -0.34
CA VAL A 64 -0.72 1.39 -0.69
C VAL A 64 0.37 2.45 -0.54
N PHE A 65 0.41 3.36 -1.51
CA PHE A 65 1.43 4.39 -1.59
C PHE A 65 0.79 5.77 -1.67
N PHE A 66 1.30 6.70 -0.86
CA PHE A 66 0.87 8.09 -0.84
C PHE A 66 2.07 8.99 -1.10
N LEU A 67 2.07 9.65 -2.25
CA LEU A 67 3.22 10.34 -2.83
C LEU A 67 2.94 11.84 -2.97
N ASN A 68 3.94 12.67 -2.68
CA ASN A 68 3.93 14.09 -3.00
C ASN A 68 4.81 14.42 -4.22
N ASP A 69 4.84 15.69 -4.62
CA ASP A 69 5.57 16.14 -5.81
C ASP A 69 7.09 16.24 -5.61
N ASP A 70 7.59 16.06 -4.38
CA ASP A 70 9.01 16.07 -4.02
C ASP A 70 9.61 14.64 -3.97
N ASP A 71 8.92 13.66 -4.57
CA ASP A 71 9.26 12.23 -4.52
C ASP A 71 9.37 11.64 -3.10
N GLN A 72 8.62 12.20 -2.15
CA GLN A 72 8.49 11.68 -0.79
C GLN A 72 7.19 10.90 -0.68
N TYR A 73 7.23 9.72 -0.07
CA TYR A 73 6.07 8.86 0.04
C TYR A 73 6.11 7.97 1.26
N VAL A 74 4.92 7.65 1.75
CA VAL A 74 4.72 6.53 2.67
C VAL A 74 4.24 5.32 1.87
N GLU A 75 4.84 4.18 2.15
CA GLU A 75 4.49 2.86 1.64
C GLU A 75 3.98 2.04 2.82
N VAL A 76 2.81 1.42 2.64
CA VAL A 76 2.18 0.57 3.66
C VAL A 76 1.78 -0.75 3.04
N GLU A 77 2.41 -1.82 3.50
CA GLU A 77 2.16 -3.20 3.11
C GLU A 77 1.32 -3.90 4.19
N LEU A 78 0.26 -4.59 3.77
CA LEU A 78 -0.73 -5.21 4.65
C LEU A 78 -0.96 -6.67 4.25
N CYS A 79 -0.59 -7.61 5.12
CA CYS A 79 -0.74 -9.04 4.88
C CYS A 79 -2.07 -9.58 5.45
N PRO A 80 -2.77 -10.51 4.78
CA PRO A 80 -3.98 -11.17 5.31
C PRO A 80 -3.74 -11.96 6.61
N HIS A 81 -2.49 -12.18 7.00
CA HIS A 81 -2.13 -12.82 8.26
C HIS A 81 -1.89 -11.83 9.41
N GLY A 82 -2.00 -10.52 9.14
CA GLY A 82 -1.98 -9.46 10.15
C GLY A 82 -0.62 -8.80 10.38
N GLN A 83 0.44 -9.25 9.72
CA GLN A 83 1.71 -8.53 9.65
C GLN A 83 1.57 -7.31 8.73
N HIS A 84 2.37 -6.28 8.98
CA HIS A 84 2.44 -5.10 8.14
C HIS A 84 3.90 -4.70 7.89
N LEU A 85 4.14 -3.84 6.92
CA LEU A 85 5.39 -3.12 6.80
C LEU A 85 5.04 -1.67 6.44
N VAL A 86 5.69 -0.71 7.11
CA VAL A 86 5.50 0.70 6.83
C VAL A 86 6.86 1.33 6.63
N LEU A 87 7.03 1.97 5.49
CA LEU A 87 8.25 2.68 5.14
C LEU A 87 7.94 4.16 4.86
N LEU A 88 8.83 5.04 5.30
CA LEU A 88 8.86 6.45 4.90
C LEU A 88 10.05 6.63 3.96
N LEU A 89 9.80 7.09 2.74
CA LEU A 89 10.82 7.17 1.71
C LEU A 89 10.99 8.62 1.23
N ASN A 90 12.24 9.07 1.17
CA ASN A 90 12.62 10.39 0.66
C ASN A 90 13.39 10.22 -0.65
N GLY A 91 12.65 10.04 -1.74
CA GLY A 91 13.13 9.63 -3.05
C GLY A 91 12.92 8.14 -3.35
N ILE A 92 13.06 7.78 -4.63
CA ILE A 92 12.87 6.41 -5.13
C ILE A 92 13.81 5.44 -4.38
N ARG A 93 13.24 4.45 -3.69
CA ARG A 93 13.95 3.43 -2.90
C ARG A 93 14.94 3.99 -1.88
N LYS A 94 14.60 5.12 -1.25
CA LYS A 94 15.41 5.75 -0.19
C LYS A 94 14.63 5.78 1.12
N PRO A 95 14.47 4.63 1.80
CA PRO A 95 13.83 4.60 3.10
C PRO A 95 14.64 5.45 4.09
N VAL A 96 13.96 6.35 4.79
CA VAL A 96 14.50 7.09 5.94
C VAL A 96 14.03 6.50 7.26
N LYS A 97 12.89 5.79 7.23
CA LYS A 97 12.36 4.95 8.31
C LYS A 97 11.69 3.73 7.71
N ASP A 98 11.76 2.61 8.43
CA ASP A 98 11.10 1.36 8.13
C ASP A 98 10.54 0.74 9.42
N GLU A 99 9.80 -0.36 9.25
CA GLU A 99 9.22 -1.15 10.35
C GLU A 99 8.41 -0.31 11.35
N LEU A 100 7.78 0.77 10.88
CA LEU A 100 7.00 1.64 11.75
C LEU A 100 5.76 0.91 12.29
N PRO A 101 5.36 1.19 13.54
CA PRO A 101 4.18 0.56 14.13
C PRO A 101 2.91 1.02 13.41
N LEU A 102 1.96 0.10 13.24
CA LEU A 102 0.67 0.34 12.62
C LEU A 102 -0.40 -0.43 13.37
N LYS A 103 -1.54 0.23 13.65
CA LYS A 103 -2.72 -0.47 14.17
C LYS A 103 -3.40 -1.17 13.00
N PHE A 104 -3.17 -2.46 12.84
CA PHE A 104 -3.73 -3.26 11.76
C PHE A 104 -4.55 -4.43 12.32
N LYS A 105 -5.75 -4.63 11.78
CA LYS A 105 -6.64 -5.73 12.12
C LYS A 105 -7.01 -6.49 10.85
N VAL A 106 -7.07 -7.81 10.95
CA VAL A 106 -7.48 -8.66 9.84
C VAL A 106 -8.56 -9.64 10.28
N THR A 107 -9.52 -9.85 9.40
CA THR A 107 -10.49 -10.95 9.49
C THR A 107 -10.43 -11.74 8.18
N THR A 108 -10.29 -13.05 8.29
CA THR A 108 -10.39 -13.98 7.14
C THR A 108 -11.71 -14.74 7.24
N ASP A 109 -12.48 -14.79 6.16
CA ASP A 109 -13.71 -15.57 6.05
C ASP A 109 -13.71 -16.36 4.74
N GLY A 110 -13.49 -17.67 4.84
CA GLY A 110 -13.40 -18.57 3.69
C GLY A 110 -12.29 -18.14 2.71
N ASN A 111 -12.71 -17.69 1.53
CA ASN A 111 -11.84 -17.27 0.43
C ASN A 111 -11.67 -15.75 0.33
N LYS A 112 -12.01 -15.00 1.39
CA LYS A 112 -11.86 -13.55 1.44
C LYS A 112 -11.19 -13.12 2.74
N TRP A 113 -10.51 -11.98 2.68
CA TRP A 113 -10.03 -11.30 3.86
C TRP A 113 -10.39 -9.83 3.83
N GLN A 114 -10.51 -9.28 5.04
CA GLN A 114 -10.73 -7.87 5.29
C GLN A 114 -9.63 -7.35 6.19
N GLY A 115 -8.94 -6.31 5.74
CA GLY A 115 -7.92 -5.61 6.50
C GLY A 115 -8.39 -4.21 6.89
N GLU A 116 -8.03 -3.76 8.08
CA GLU A 116 -8.27 -2.39 8.51
C GLU A 116 -7.02 -1.84 9.21
N ALA A 117 -6.44 -0.79 8.64
CA ALA A 117 -5.33 -0.05 9.21
C ALA A 117 -5.65 1.44 9.36
N VAL A 118 -5.07 2.09 10.36
CA VAL A 118 -5.08 3.56 10.48
C VAL A 118 -3.64 4.07 10.37
N ILE A 119 -3.33 4.74 9.26
CA ILE A 119 -2.03 5.38 9.02
C ILE A 119 -2.03 6.73 9.75
N PRO A 120 -1.13 6.95 10.71
CA PRO A 120 -1.04 8.21 11.44
C PRO A 120 -0.79 9.40 10.52
N SER A 121 -1.36 10.57 10.83
CA SER A 121 -1.18 11.80 10.06
C SER A 121 0.29 12.14 9.83
N ASP A 122 1.13 11.87 10.83
CA ASP A 122 2.55 12.24 10.83
C ASP A 122 3.38 11.36 9.90
N TYR A 123 2.85 10.23 9.43
CA TYR A 123 3.53 9.35 8.50
C TYR A 123 3.43 9.88 7.07
N PHE A 124 2.43 10.71 6.75
CA PHE A 124 2.31 11.26 5.41
C PHE A 124 3.32 12.38 5.18
N PRO A 125 3.95 12.43 3.99
CA PRO A 125 4.73 13.61 3.62
C PRO A 125 3.78 14.80 3.39
N PRO A 126 4.25 16.05 3.43
CA PRO A 126 3.44 17.21 3.09
C PRO A 126 2.86 17.11 1.69
N LYS A 127 1.63 17.60 1.51
CA LYS A 127 1.00 17.79 0.20
C LYS A 127 1.00 16.53 -0.68
N VAL A 128 0.55 15.40 -0.12
CA VAL A 128 0.28 14.20 -0.91
C VAL A 128 -0.64 14.57 -2.08
N SER A 129 -0.19 14.24 -3.29
CA SER A 129 -0.85 14.59 -4.55
C SER A 129 -1.19 13.36 -5.38
N LYS A 130 -0.48 12.25 -5.17
CA LYS A 130 -0.56 11.03 -5.96
C LYS A 130 -0.75 9.78 -5.11
N PHE A 131 -1.38 8.77 -5.70
CA PHE A 131 -1.71 7.51 -5.06
C PHE A 131 -1.51 6.35 -6.04
N ASN A 132 -1.06 5.21 -5.51
CA ASN A 132 -1.20 3.92 -6.16
C ASN A 132 -1.42 2.83 -5.12
N ALA A 133 -1.93 1.70 -5.58
CA ALA A 133 -2.07 0.52 -4.77
C ALA A 133 -1.70 -0.71 -5.58
N TYR A 134 -1.15 -1.70 -4.92
CA TYR A 134 -0.68 -2.93 -5.52
C TYR A 134 -1.12 -4.12 -4.68
N ALA A 135 -1.08 -5.30 -5.29
CA ALA A 135 -1.25 -6.54 -4.56
C ALA A 135 -0.31 -7.60 -5.11
N ILE A 136 0.13 -8.49 -4.24
CA ILE A 136 0.97 -9.61 -4.62
C ILE A 136 0.43 -10.87 -3.97
N HIS A 137 0.34 -11.96 -4.73
CA HIS A 137 -0.10 -13.27 -4.26
C HIS A 137 0.44 -14.37 -5.18
N GLY A 138 0.22 -15.63 -4.82
CA GLY A 138 0.80 -16.79 -5.49
C GLY A 138 2.30 -16.94 -5.19
N GLU A 139 2.92 -17.99 -5.71
CA GLU A 139 4.34 -18.29 -5.50
C GLU A 139 4.95 -18.96 -6.75
N GLY A 140 6.27 -18.88 -6.89
CA GLY A 140 6.99 -19.45 -8.04
C GLY A 140 6.48 -18.91 -9.39
N GLU A 141 6.17 -19.80 -10.33
CA GLU A 141 5.60 -19.43 -11.65
C GLU A 141 4.16 -18.87 -11.54
N GLY A 142 3.47 -19.15 -10.43
CA GLY A 142 2.13 -18.64 -10.15
C GLY A 142 2.11 -17.28 -9.43
N ARG A 143 3.27 -16.64 -9.23
CA ARG A 143 3.35 -15.32 -8.58
C ARG A 143 2.68 -14.25 -9.45
N VAL A 144 1.71 -13.55 -8.89
CA VAL A 144 0.95 -12.49 -9.56
C VAL A 144 1.24 -11.16 -8.86
N TYR A 145 1.46 -10.14 -9.69
CA TYR A 145 1.63 -8.75 -9.25
C TYR A 145 0.53 -7.91 -9.88
N GLU A 146 -0.25 -7.23 -9.07
CA GLU A 146 -1.39 -6.42 -9.47
C GLU A 146 -1.16 -4.95 -9.15
N ALA A 147 -1.82 -4.07 -9.91
CA ALA A 147 -1.71 -2.63 -9.76
C ALA A 147 -3.05 -1.96 -10.03
N LEU A 148 -3.41 -0.99 -9.18
CA LEU A 148 -4.50 -0.06 -9.41
C LEU A 148 -4.22 0.80 -10.65
N ASN A 149 -3.00 1.36 -10.71
CA ASN A 149 -2.49 2.08 -11.87
C ASN A 149 -1.25 1.34 -12.41
N PRO A 150 -1.43 0.44 -13.39
CA PRO A 150 -0.35 -0.37 -13.95
C PRO A 150 0.56 0.43 -14.89
N VAL A 151 1.72 -0.12 -15.21
CA VAL A 151 2.52 0.35 -16.34
C VAL A 151 1.87 -0.06 -17.66
N PRO A 152 2.05 0.70 -18.75
CA PRO A 152 1.56 0.30 -20.06
C PRO A 152 2.09 -1.07 -20.48
N ASN A 153 1.23 -1.87 -21.12
CA ASN A 153 1.61 -3.20 -21.58
C ASN A 153 2.83 -3.11 -22.53
N GLY A 154 3.82 -3.98 -22.30
CA GLY A 154 5.04 -4.06 -23.10
C GLY A 154 6.08 -2.96 -22.82
N ALA A 155 5.81 -2.01 -21.91
CA ALA A 155 6.77 -0.95 -21.57
C ALA A 155 7.96 -1.48 -20.75
N TYR A 156 7.77 -2.54 -19.96
CA TYR A 156 8.77 -3.10 -19.07
C TYR A 156 8.69 -4.62 -19.03
N SER A 157 9.81 -5.27 -18.67
CA SER A 157 9.92 -6.74 -18.58
C SER A 157 9.65 -7.30 -17.18
N ASN A 158 9.63 -6.46 -16.15
CA ASN A 158 9.45 -6.87 -14.76
C ASN A 158 8.58 -5.84 -14.00
N PRO A 159 7.82 -6.28 -12.98
CA PRO A 159 7.13 -5.37 -12.08
C PRO A 159 8.10 -4.48 -11.30
N ASP A 160 7.73 -3.22 -11.12
CA ASP A 160 8.46 -2.26 -10.28
C ASP A 160 7.46 -1.26 -9.69
N PHE A 161 7.09 -1.45 -8.42
CA PHE A 161 6.09 -0.64 -7.73
C PHE A 161 6.60 0.74 -7.31
N HIS A 162 7.92 0.98 -7.41
CA HIS A 162 8.52 2.30 -7.19
C HIS A 162 8.65 3.13 -8.48
N ARG A 163 7.91 2.78 -9.54
CA ARG A 163 7.69 3.62 -10.73
C ARG A 163 6.69 4.73 -10.39
N LEU A 164 7.19 5.80 -9.77
CA LEU A 164 6.37 6.93 -9.30
C LEU A 164 5.64 7.66 -10.44
N ASP A 165 6.09 7.50 -11.69
CA ASP A 165 5.53 8.11 -12.88
C ASP A 165 4.14 7.59 -13.26
N VAL A 166 3.77 6.37 -12.82
CA VAL A 166 2.43 5.81 -13.08
C VAL A 166 1.40 6.13 -11.99
N PHE A 167 1.84 6.70 -10.86
CA PHE A 167 0.93 7.04 -9.77
C PHE A 167 -0.03 8.14 -10.23
N GLN A 168 -1.31 7.99 -9.90
CA GLN A 168 -2.36 8.89 -10.35
C GLN A 168 -2.75 9.89 -9.29
N SER A 169 -3.28 11.04 -9.72
CA SER A 169 -3.73 12.09 -8.81
C SER A 169 -4.79 11.58 -7.84
N ILE A 170 -4.70 12.02 -6.58
CA ILE A 170 -5.70 11.77 -5.55
C ILE A 170 -6.12 13.08 -4.90
N SER A 171 -7.40 13.23 -4.58
CA SER A 171 -7.91 14.40 -3.83
C SER A 171 -7.62 14.28 -2.33
N PHE A 172 -6.35 14.11 -1.93
CA PHE A 172 -5.97 13.75 -0.56
C PHE A 172 -6.45 14.75 0.50
N GLN A 173 -6.67 16.01 0.13
CA GLN A 173 -7.30 17.04 0.96
C GLN A 173 -8.69 16.66 1.50
N ASP A 174 -9.43 15.80 0.80
CA ASP A 174 -10.74 15.31 1.26
C ASP A 174 -10.58 14.28 2.39
N LEU A 175 -9.40 13.64 2.51
CA LEU A 175 -9.07 12.68 3.54
C LEU A 175 -8.39 13.34 4.74
N LEU A 176 -7.43 14.22 4.49
CA LEU A 176 -6.63 14.89 5.52
C LEU A 176 -6.34 16.36 5.13
N PRO A 177 -7.30 17.29 5.36
CA PRO A 177 -7.19 18.67 4.87
C PRO A 177 -5.89 19.39 5.28
N ARG A 178 -5.44 19.18 6.53
CA ARG A 178 -4.21 19.80 7.06
C ARG A 178 -2.95 19.36 6.35
N ASN A 179 -2.93 18.21 5.68
CA ASN A 179 -1.76 17.72 4.94
C ASN A 179 -1.35 18.69 3.82
N HIS A 180 -2.31 19.40 3.21
CA HIS A 180 -2.02 20.37 2.16
C HIS A 180 -1.42 21.68 2.68
N GLU A 181 -1.63 21.98 3.98
CA GLU A 181 -1.07 23.14 4.67
C GLU A 181 0.33 22.87 5.24
N MET A 182 0.71 21.59 5.37
CA MET A 182 2.04 21.20 5.86
C MET A 182 3.13 21.72 4.93
N LYS A 183 4.21 22.22 5.53
CA LYS A 183 5.40 22.71 4.82
C LYS A 183 6.61 21.82 5.03
N ASP A 184 6.68 21.19 6.20
CA ASP A 184 7.82 20.43 6.64
C ASP A 184 7.41 18.99 6.93
N LEU A 185 8.35 18.06 6.71
CA LEU A 185 8.20 16.68 7.17
C LEU A 185 8.05 16.67 8.69
N SER A 186 7.24 15.74 9.21
CA SER A 186 7.11 15.57 10.65
C SER A 186 8.40 15.01 11.25
N ASN A 187 8.54 15.09 12.58
CA ASN A 187 9.74 14.61 13.27
C ASN A 187 10.01 13.11 13.07
N ILE A 188 9.01 12.30 12.72
CA ILE A 188 9.25 10.86 12.50
C ILE A 188 10.12 10.61 11.27
N TRP A 189 10.11 11.51 10.28
CA TRP A 189 10.93 11.41 9.07
C TRP A 189 12.41 11.73 9.28
N THR A 190 12.74 12.44 10.38
CA THR A 190 14.08 13.01 10.62
C THR A 190 14.75 12.51 11.90
N SER A 191 13.99 11.78 12.74
CA SER A 191 14.48 11.17 14.00
C SER A 191 15.25 9.89 13.77
#